data_AF-A0AAX3WHT5-F1
#
_entry.id   AF-A0AAX3WHT5-F1
#
_cell.length_a   1.000
_cell.length_b   1.000
_cell.length_c   1.000
_cell.angle_alpha   90.00
_cell.angle_beta   90.00
_cell.angle_gamma   90.00
#
_symmetry.space_group_name_H-M   'P 1'
#
loop_
_entity.id
_entity.type
_entity.pdbx_description
1 polymer ?
#
loop_
_entity_poly.entity_id
_entity_poly.type
_entity_poly.pdbx_seq_one_letter_code
_entity_poly.pdbx_strand_id
1 'polypeptide(L)' 'MPLNVTGLPGLSMRFGTSREGLPINVQLVGSWQAETTILHAASGLEGVNPVGSLHASL' A
#
# COMPACT_ATOMS: atom_id res chain seq x y z
N MET A 1 8.13 -7.83 -13.20
CA MET A 1 7.30 -7.89 -11.99
C MET A 1 7.83 -8.99 -11.07
N PRO A 2 8.69 -8.68 -10.09
CA PRO A 2 9.43 -9.68 -9.32
C PRO A 2 8.53 -10.52 -8.38
N LEU A 3 7.53 -9.92 -7.74
CA LEU A 3 6.63 -10.60 -6.79
C LEU A 3 5.70 -11.62 -7.46
N ASN A 4 5.26 -11.32 -8.68
CA ASN A 4 4.43 -12.22 -9.48
C ASN A 4 5.15 -13.53 -9.80
N VAL A 5 6.48 -13.51 -9.87
CA VAL A 5 7.29 -14.71 -10.14
C VAL A 5 7.53 -15.51 -8.86
N THR A 6 7.66 -14.84 -7.71
CA THR A 6 7.95 -15.49 -6.42
C THR A 6 6.70 -15.94 -5.67
N GLY A 7 5.50 -15.53 -6.09
CA GLY A 7 4.22 -15.84 -5.44
C GLY A 7 4.09 -15.28 -4.02
N LEU A 8 4.93 -14.31 -3.66
CA LEU A 8 4.89 -13.68 -2.34
C LEU A 8 3.64 -12.79 -2.22
N PRO A 9 2.97 -12.80 -1.06
CA PRO A 9 1.84 -11.90 -0.84
C PRO A 9 2.34 -10.46 -0.81
N GLY A 10 1.59 -9.57 -1.46
CA GLY A 10 1.90 -8.15 -1.53
C GLY A 10 0.65 -7.29 -1.67
N LEU A 11 0.72 -6.07 -1.15
CA LEU A 11 -0.35 -5.08 -1.16
C LEU A 11 0.22 -3.71 -1.51
N SER A 12 -0.53 -2.92 -2.27
CA SER A 12 -0.19 -1.53 -2.59
C SER A 12 -1.30 -0.62 -2.07
N MET A 13 -0.94 0.42 -1.33
CA MET A 13 -1.89 1.39 -0.78
C MET A 13 -1.40 2.83 -0.98
N ARG A 14 -2.33 3.76 -1.12
CA ARG A 14 -2.00 5.19 -1.24
C ARG A 14 -1.53 5.73 0.09
N PHE A 15 -0.37 6.37 0.09
CA PHE A 15 0.23 6.92 1.31
C PHE A 15 0.82 8.32 1.15
N GLY A 16 0.80 8.86 -0.08
CA GLY A 16 1.26 10.22 -0.33
C GLY A 16 0.68 10.82 -1.60
N THR A 17 1.06 12.07 -1.82
CA THR A 17 0.79 12.82 -3.03
C THR A 17 2.08 13.55 -3.42
N SER A 18 2.43 13.53 -4.70
CA SER A 18 3.59 14.25 -5.23
C SER A 18 3.36 15.76 -5.19
N ARG A 19 4.41 16.55 -5.46
CA ARG A 19 4.28 18.02 -5.51
C ARG A 19 3.37 18.47 -6.64
N GLU A 20 3.25 17.66 -7.68
CA GLU A 20 2.41 17.87 -8.85
C GLU A 20 0.98 17.34 -8.65
N GLY A 21 0.63 16.87 -7.44
CA GLY A 21 -0.70 16.36 -7.13
C GLY A 21 -0.93 14.89 -7.49
N LEU A 22 0.10 14.15 -7.92
CA LEU A 22 -0.05 12.76 -8.34
C LEU A 22 -0.05 11.79 -7.14
N PRO A 23 -0.92 10.76 -7.12
CA PRO A 23 -0.93 9.76 -6.06
C PRO A 23 0.41 8.99 -5.98
N ILE A 24 0.92 8.81 -4.75
CA ILE A 24 2.08 7.95 -4.47
C ILE A 24 1.62 6.79 -3.58
N ASN A 25 1.94 5.57 -4.01
CA ASN A 25 1.62 4.35 -3.29
C ASN A 25 2.85 3.78 -2.56
N VAL A 26 2.60 3.11 -1.44
CA VAL A 26 3.58 2.27 -0.73
C VAL A 26 3.20 0.81 -0.98
N GLN A 27 4.21 -0.02 -1.25
CA GLN A 27 4.06 -1.46 -1.45
C GLN A 27 4.59 -2.23 -0.24
N LEU A 28 3.73 -3.06 0.34
CA LEU A 28 4.09 -4.02 1.37
C LEU A 28 4.25 -5.38 0.71
N VAL A 29 5.30 -6.10 1.13
CA VAL A 29 5.58 -7.47 0.69
C VAL A 29 5.90 -8.29 1.92
N GLY A 30 5.21 -9.42 2.07
CA GLY A 30 5.43 -10.34 3.17
C GLY A 30 6.07 -11.64 2.71
N SER A 31 6.43 -12.47 3.68
CA SER A 31 6.82 -13.85 3.45
C SER A 31 5.65 -14.68 2.91
N TRP A 32 5.93 -15.88 2.40
CA TRP A 32 4.92 -16.82 1.91
C TRP A 32 3.83 -17.07 2.98
N GLN A 33 2.56 -17.10 2.57
CA GLN A 33 1.39 -17.33 3.45
C GLN A 33 1.27 -16.38 4.66
N ALA A 34 1.84 -15.17 4.57
CA ALA A 34 1.81 -14.17 5.63
C ALA A 34 0.78 -13.04 5.38
N GLU A 35 -0.34 -13.33 4.70
CA GLU A 35 -1.38 -12.35 4.35
C GLU A 35 -1.93 -11.62 5.59
N THR A 36 -2.15 -12.34 6.69
CA THR A 36 -2.60 -11.73 7.96
C THR A 36 -1.62 -10.68 8.47
N THR A 37 -0.31 -10.93 8.37
CA THR A 37 0.72 -9.99 8.78
C THR A 37 0.72 -8.75 7.90
N ILE A 38 0.57 -8.92 6.58
CA ILE A 38 0.50 -7.80 5.64
C ILE A 38 -0.76 -6.96 5.88
N LEU A 39 -1.92 -7.60 6.05
CA LEU A 39 -3.18 -6.89 6.29
C LEU A 39 -3.17 -6.16 7.63
N HIS A 40 -2.59 -6.76 8.68
CA HIS A 40 -2.44 -6.10 9.97
C HIS A 40 -1.51 -4.88 9.88
N ALA A 41 -0.38 -5.00 9.17
CA ALA A 41 0.52 -3.87 8.93
C ALA A 41 -0.14 -2.77 8.08
N ALA A 42 -0.89 -3.15 7.04
CA ALA A 42 -1.64 -2.22 6.21
C ALA A 42 -2.69 -1.45 7.03
N SER A 43 -3.43 -2.12 7.91
CA SER A 43 -4.40 -1.48 8.80
C SER A 43 -3.74 -0.46 9.75
N GLY A 44 -2.55 -0.79 10.27
CA GLY A 44 -1.75 0.16 11.06
C GLY A 44 -1.32 1.39 10.24
N LEU A 45 -0.91 1.19 8.98
CA LEU A 45 -0.57 2.29 8.07
C LEU A 45 -1.79 3.13 7.70
N GLU A 46 -2.96 2.53 7.48
CA GLU A 46 -4.20 3.25 7.24
C GLU A 46 -4.53 4.21 8.38
N GLY A 47 -4.33 3.79 9.64
CA GLY A 47 -4.55 4.63 10.82
C GLY A 47 -3.68 5.88 10.92
N VAL A 48 -2.53 5.90 10.22
CA VAL A 48 -1.61 7.05 10.17
C VAL A 48 -1.50 7.66 8.76
N ASN A 49 -2.40 7.29 7.85
CA ASN A 49 -2.32 7.67 6.45
C ASN A 49 -2.59 9.18 6.26
N PRO A 50 -1.60 9.97 5.77
CA PRO A 50 -1.77 11.41 5.62
C PRO A 50 -2.73 11.80 4.48
N VAL A 51 -3.08 10.86 3.59
CA VAL A 51 -3.88 11.12 2.38
C VAL A 51 -5.17 10.30 2.32
N GLY A 52 -5.58 9.69 3.44
CA GLY A 52 -6.74 8.78 3.48
C GLY A 52 -8.08 9.41 3.11
N SER A 53 -8.21 10.73 3.22
CA SER A 53 -9.42 11.50 2.87
C SER A 53 -9.34 12.21 1.51
N LEU A 54 -8.24 12.07 0.78
CA LEU A 54 -8.08 12.70 -0.54
C LEU A 54 -8.80 11.87 -1.61
N HIS A 55 -9.63 12.54 -2.40
CA HIS A 55 -10.38 11.95 -3.51
C HIS A 55 -9.97 12.59 -4.82
N ALA A 56 -10.06 11.83 -5.92
CA ALA A 56 -9.83 12.39 -7.25
C ALA A 56 -10.95 13.40 -7.58
N SER A 57 -10.58 14.60 -7.99
CA SER A 57 -11.49 15.57 -8.59
C SER A 57 -11.70 15.19 -10.05
N LEU A 58 -12.78 14.46 -10.32
CA LEU A 58 -13.23 14.09 -11.67
C LEU A 58 -14.04 15.21 -12.31
#